data_AF-A0A0Q8PIT0-F1
#
_entry.id   AF-A0A0Q8PIT0-F1
#
_cell.length_a   1.000
_cell.length_b   1.000
_cell.length_c   1.000
_cell.angle_alpha   90.00
_cell.angle_beta   90.00
_cell.angle_gamma   90.00
#
_symmetry.space_group_name_H-M   'P 1'
#
loop_
_entity.id
_entity.type
_entity.pdbx_description
1 polymer ?
#
loop_
_entity_poly.entity_id
_entity_poly.type
_entity_poly.pdbx_seq_one_letter_code
_entity_poly.pdbx_strand_id
1 'polypeptide(L)'
;MTAFAPQGLAFDEDSRLLCPHCKGDYVHVDNAYVAGRPREDSEVFPVHVDDSGQVRADHSVDLPIPEGQIGRRHVISLTGWCETCSARFALEFKQHKGQTYFAVRRQSWA
;
A
#
# COMPACT_ATOMS: atom_id res chain seq x y z
N MET A 1 6.89 -25.53 0.17
CA MET A 1 6.70 -24.10 -0.12
C MET A 1 5.61 -23.59 0.83
N THR A 2 6.00 -23.02 1.96
CA THR A 2 5.04 -22.57 2.99
C THR A 2 4.48 -21.23 2.55
N ALA A 3 3.18 -21.19 2.27
CA ALA A 3 2.45 -19.95 2.04
C ALA A 3 2.57 -19.09 3.30
N PHE A 4 3.27 -17.96 3.20
CA PHE A 4 3.23 -16.93 4.23
C PHE A 4 1.81 -16.37 4.24
N ALA A 5 1.00 -16.76 5.23
CA ALA A 5 -0.21 -16.02 5.53
C ALA A 5 0.21 -14.58 5.84
N PRO A 6 -0.34 -13.55 5.18
CA PRO A 6 -0.01 -12.17 5.49
C PRO A 6 -0.41 -11.93 6.95
N GLN A 7 0.58 -11.83 7.83
CA GLN A 7 0.32 -11.45 9.20
C GLN A 7 -0.14 -9.99 9.13
N GLY A 8 -1.31 -9.70 9.69
CA GLY A 8 -1.92 -8.39 9.62
C GLY A 8 -1.02 -7.27 10.14
N LEU A 9 -1.49 -6.04 9.96
CA LEU A 9 -0.90 -4.83 10.51
C LEU A 9 -0.68 -5.00 12.02
N ALA A 10 0.52 -4.71 12.49
CA ALA A 10 0.88 -4.84 13.90
C ALA A 10 1.63 -3.58 14.35
N PHE A 11 1.44 -3.24 15.62
CA PHE A 11 2.07 -2.11 16.27
C PHE A 11 2.63 -2.56 17.62
N ASP A 12 3.67 -1.91 18.10
CA ASP A 12 4.13 -2.07 19.48
C ASP A 12 3.40 -1.12 20.45
N GLU A 13 3.85 -1.10 21.71
CA GLU A 13 3.27 -0.27 22.77
C GLU A 13 3.44 1.24 22.50
N ASP A 14 4.45 1.61 21.71
CA ASP A 14 4.73 2.99 21.29
C ASP A 14 4.01 3.37 19.99
N SER A 15 3.09 2.53 19.50
CA SER A 15 2.38 2.70 18.23
C SER A 15 3.29 2.74 16.99
N ARG A 16 4.49 2.16 17.06
CA ARG A 16 5.38 2.01 15.91
C ARG A 16 4.91 0.85 15.04
N LEU A 17 4.89 1.06 13.72
CA LEU A 17 4.52 0.03 12.75
C LEU A 17 5.56 -1.10 12.77
N LEU A 18 5.11 -2.33 13.03
CA LEU A 18 5.95 -3.51 12.96
C LEU A 18 5.94 -4.12 11.56
N CYS A 19 7.09 -4.65 11.14
CA CYS A 19 7.25 -5.28 9.85
C CYS A 19 6.23 -6.43 9.72
N PRO A 20 5.41 -6.45 8.65
CA PRO A 20 4.41 -7.51 8.49
C PRO A 20 5.02 -8.89 8.24
N HIS A 21 6.30 -8.97 7.88
CA HIS A 21 7.01 -10.22 7.60
C HIS A 21 7.76 -10.78 8.80
N CYS A 22 8.53 -9.95 9.51
CA CYS A 22 9.42 -10.40 10.59
C CYS A 22 9.14 -9.77 11.96
N LYS A 23 8.14 -8.87 12.07
CA LYS A 23 7.81 -8.10 13.28
C LYS A 23 8.92 -7.18 13.82
N GLY A 24 9.98 -6.92 13.04
CA GLY A 24 10.98 -5.90 13.37
C GLY A 24 10.37 -4.49 13.36
N ASP A 25 10.93 -3.58 14.16
CA ASP A 25 10.42 -2.22 14.41
C ASP A 25 11.08 -1.13 13.53
N TYR A 26 12.10 -1.51 12.75
CA TYR A 26 12.73 -0.63 11.76
C TYR A 26 12.02 -0.76 10.41
N VAL A 27 10.88 -0.08 10.30
CA VAL A 27 10.05 -0.04 9.10
C VAL A 27 10.09 1.35 8.49
N HIS A 28 10.42 1.41 7.20
CA HIS A 28 10.55 2.66 6.44
C HIS A 28 9.45 2.69 5.39
N VAL A 29 8.50 3.63 5.52
CA VAL A 29 7.53 3.95 4.46
C VAL A 29 8.22 4.88 3.47
N ASP A 30 8.27 4.48 2.21
CA ASP A 30 9.06 5.16 1.17
C ASP A 30 8.22 5.74 0.03
N ASN A 31 6.98 5.28 -0.16
CA ASN A 31 6.11 5.81 -1.20
C ASN A 31 4.65 5.82 -0.74
N ALA A 32 3.91 6.81 -1.21
CA ALA A 32 2.47 6.92 -1.07
C ALA A 32 1.80 6.99 -2.44
N TYR A 33 0.78 6.15 -2.64
CA TYR A 33 -0.02 6.09 -3.85
C TYR A 33 -1.46 6.39 -3.48
N VAL A 34 -2.07 7.35 -4.15
CA VAL A 34 -3.49 7.67 -4.03
C VAL A 34 -4.09 7.58 -5.41
N ALA A 35 -5.21 6.87 -5.54
CA ALA A 35 -5.95 6.82 -6.77
C ALA A 35 -7.40 7.20 -6.51
N GLY A 36 -7.91 8.12 -7.32
CA GLY A 36 -9.30 8.55 -7.25
C GLY A 36 -9.96 8.50 -8.61
N ARG A 37 -11.26 8.74 -8.65
CA ARG A 37 -12.02 8.88 -9.88
C ARG A 37 -13.16 9.86 -9.66
N PRO A 38 -13.51 10.70 -10.64
CA PRO A 38 -14.55 11.72 -10.48
C PRO A 38 -15.96 11.11 -10.31
N ARG A 39 -16.19 9.88 -10.79
CA ARG A 39 -17.42 9.10 -10.58
C ARG A 39 -17.06 7.63 -10.35
N GLU A 40 -17.98 6.87 -9.76
CA GLU A 40 -17.78 5.48 -9.29
C GLU A 40 -17.19 4.51 -10.35
N ASP A 41 -17.47 4.75 -11.64
CA ASP A 41 -17.00 3.90 -12.74
C ASP A 41 -16.15 4.67 -13.77
N SER A 42 -15.72 5.89 -13.45
CA SER A 42 -14.80 6.65 -14.32
C SER A 42 -13.38 6.12 -14.25
N GLU A 43 -12.55 6.50 -15.21
CA GLU A 43 -11.11 6.20 -15.19
C GLU A 43 -10.45 6.64 -13.88
N VAL A 44 -9.48 5.84 -13.44
CA VAL A 44 -8.71 6.10 -12.22
C VAL A 44 -7.61 7.10 -12.54
N PHE A 45 -7.49 8.11 -11.71
CA PHE A 45 -6.42 9.08 -11.74
C PHE A 45 -5.46 8.80 -10.58
N PRO A 46 -4.30 8.18 -10.84
CA PRO A 46 -3.31 7.89 -9.82
C PRO A 46 -2.42 9.09 -9.53
N VAL A 47 -1.99 9.17 -8.28
CA VAL A 47 -1.05 10.14 -7.72
C VAL A 47 -0.04 9.34 -6.91
N HIS A 48 1.24 9.62 -7.12
CA HIS A 48 2.34 9.01 -6.41
C HIS A 48 3.20 10.10 -5.76
N VAL A 49 3.60 9.87 -4.52
CA VAL A 49 4.53 10.69 -3.76
C VAL A 49 5.66 9.79 -3.27
N ASP A 50 6.89 10.08 -3.66
CA ASP A 50 8.08 9.34 -3.20
C ASP A 50 8.67 9.90 -1.89
N ASP A 51 9.74 9.26 -1.42
CA ASP A 51 10.47 9.60 -0.19
C ASP A 51 11.18 10.97 -0.25
N SER A 52 11.43 11.50 -1.46
CA SER A 52 11.94 12.85 -1.68
C SER A 52 10.84 13.91 -1.65
N GLY A 53 9.57 13.49 -1.62
CA GLY A 53 8.40 14.36 -1.69
C GLY A 53 8.01 14.76 -3.12
N GLN A 54 8.60 14.13 -4.14
CA GLN A 54 8.22 14.41 -5.53
C GLN A 54 6.82 13.83 -5.80
N VAL A 55 5.95 14.66 -6.36
CA VAL A 55 4.58 14.28 -6.73
C VAL A 55 4.50 14.01 -8.23
N ARG A 56 4.00 12.82 -8.59
CA ARG A 56 3.63 12.45 -9.97
C ARG A 56 2.14 12.18 -10.02
N ALA A 57 1.43 12.81 -10.96
CA ALA A 57 -0.02 12.76 -11.04
C ALA A 57 -0.45 12.67 -12.52
N ASP A 58 -0.26 11.49 -13.09
CA ASP A 58 -0.61 11.19 -14.48
C ASP A 58 -0.92 9.69 -14.62
N HIS A 59 -1.50 9.29 -15.75
CA HIS A 59 -1.92 7.91 -16.02
C HIS A 59 -0.76 6.90 -16.17
N SER A 60 0.50 7.33 -16.12
CA SER A 60 1.68 6.45 -16.12
C SER A 60 2.10 5.96 -14.74
N VAL A 61 1.46 6.47 -13.67
CA VAL A 61 1.72 5.99 -12.31
C VAL A 61 1.08 4.61 -12.11
N ASP A 62 1.94 3.59 -12.03
CA ASP A 62 1.54 2.24 -11.66
C ASP A 62 1.17 2.18 -10.17
N LEU A 63 -0.06 1.76 -9.89
CA LEU A 63 -0.49 1.54 -8.51
C LEU A 63 0.04 0.19 -8.02
N PRO A 64 0.51 0.10 -6.76
CA PRO A 64 0.95 -1.16 -6.15
C PRO A 64 -0.24 -2.07 -5.77
N ILE A 65 -1.31 -2.06 -6.56
CA ILE A 65 -2.56 -2.80 -6.33
C ILE A 65 -2.98 -3.44 -7.66
N PRO A 66 -3.31 -4.74 -7.68
CA PRO A 66 -3.78 -5.39 -8.91
C PRO A 66 -4.99 -4.66 -9.50
N GLU A 67 -5.03 -4.47 -10.82
CA GLU A 67 -6.05 -3.69 -11.54
C GLU A 67 -7.49 -4.07 -11.14
N GLY A 68 -7.78 -5.37 -11.04
CA GLY A 68 -9.09 -5.89 -10.61
C GLY A 68 -9.42 -5.71 -9.12
N GLN A 69 -8.52 -5.11 -8.33
CA GLN A 69 -8.66 -4.91 -6.89
C GLN A 69 -8.65 -3.44 -6.45
N ILE A 70 -8.49 -2.51 -7.39
CA ILE A 70 -8.57 -1.07 -7.18
C ILE A 70 -9.97 -0.68 -6.62
N GLY A 71 -11.01 -1.47 -6.87
CA GLY A 71 -12.36 -1.16 -6.39
C GLY A 71 -13.00 0.01 -7.14
N ARG A 72 -14.12 0.53 -6.64
CA ARG A 72 -14.96 1.53 -7.35
C ARG A 72 -14.79 2.97 -6.87
N ARG A 73 -13.87 3.23 -5.94
CA ARG A 73 -13.66 4.58 -5.34
C ARG A 73 -12.18 4.85 -5.11
N HIS A 74 -11.85 5.50 -4.01
CA HIS A 74 -10.50 5.81 -3.61
C HIS A 74 -9.72 4.55 -3.26
N VAL A 75 -8.46 4.63 -3.63
CA VAL A 75 -7.43 3.69 -3.28
C VAL A 75 -6.30 4.48 -2.64
N ILE A 76 -5.81 3.99 -1.52
CA ILE A 76 -4.63 4.52 -0.85
C ILE A 76 -3.71 3.35 -0.63
N SER A 77 -2.46 3.46 -1.06
CA SER A 77 -1.43 2.48 -0.76
C SER A 77 -0.18 3.16 -0.23
N LEU A 78 0.38 2.61 0.83
CA LEU A 78 1.70 2.98 1.32
C LEU A 78 2.63 1.81 1.04
N THR A 79 3.76 2.04 0.40
CA THR A 79 4.82 1.02 0.29
C THR A 79 5.97 1.35 1.22
N GLY A 80 6.73 0.33 1.54
CA GLY A 80 7.91 0.47 2.36
C GLY A 80 8.74 -0.79 2.39
N TRP A 81 9.76 -0.74 3.23
CA TRP A 81 10.68 -1.84 3.45
C TRP A 81 11.04 -1.96 4.93
N CYS A 82 11.51 -3.15 5.31
CA CYS A 82 11.99 -3.41 6.67
C CYS A 82 13.51 -3.55 6.67
N GLU A 83 14.18 -2.84 7.58
CA GLU A 83 15.63 -2.89 7.72
C GLU A 83 16.12 -4.24 8.24
N THR A 84 15.34 -4.89 9.10
CA THR A 84 15.70 -6.16 9.73
C THR A 84 15.69 -7.35 8.75
N CYS A 85 14.71 -7.41 7.84
CA CYS A 85 14.55 -8.57 6.93
C CYS A 85 14.60 -8.21 5.44
N SER A 86 14.84 -6.94 5.11
CA SER A 86 14.86 -6.39 3.74
C SER A 86 13.58 -6.62 2.92
N ALA A 87 12.51 -7.12 3.52
CA ALA A 87 11.26 -7.38 2.81
C ALA A 87 10.54 -6.06 2.50
N ARG A 88 10.09 -5.93 1.24
CA ARG A 88 9.19 -4.85 0.82
C ARG A 88 7.74 -5.23 1.09
N PHE A 89 6.92 -4.23 1.41
CA PHE A 89 5.50 -4.41 1.69
C PHE A 89 4.66 -3.27 1.12
N ALA A 90 3.36 -3.55 0.99
CA ALA A 90 2.34 -2.55 0.68
C ALA A 90 1.22 -2.65 1.72
N LEU A 91 0.79 -1.51 2.25
CA LEU A 91 -0.39 -1.34 3.07
C LEU A 91 -1.47 -0.71 2.20
N GLU A 92 -2.55 -1.43 1.94
CA GLU A 92 -3.56 -1.04 0.97
C GLU A 92 -4.89 -0.76 1.66
N PHE A 93 -5.49 0.38 1.33
CA PHE A 93 -6.83 0.75 1.70
C PHE A 93 -7.64 0.92 0.41
N LYS A 94 -8.78 0.22 0.33
CA LYS A 94 -9.74 0.40 -0.75
C LYS A 94 -11.13 0.58 -0.20
N GLN A 95 -11.95 1.35 -0.91
CA GLN A 95 -13.35 1.53 -0.54
C GLN A 95 -14.31 0.90 -1.54
N HIS A 96 -15.31 0.19 -1.02
CA HIS A 96 -16.43 -0.30 -1.82
C HIS A 96 -17.72 -0.21 -0.99
N LYS A 97 -18.71 0.52 -1.52
CA LYS A 97 -20.03 0.73 -0.89
C LYS A 97 -19.98 1.19 0.58
N GLY A 98 -19.09 2.13 0.88
CA GLY A 98 -18.92 2.67 2.25
C GLY A 98 -18.14 1.77 3.20
N GLN A 99 -17.71 0.59 2.75
CA GLN A 99 -16.81 -0.29 3.51
C GLN A 99 -15.36 0.01 3.12
N THR A 100 -14.50 0.17 4.12
CA THR A 100 -13.06 0.27 3.94
C THR A 100 -12.46 -1.11 4.15
N TYR A 101 -11.78 -1.61 3.13
CA TYR A 101 -11.01 -2.84 3.20
C TYR A 101 -9.55 -2.50 3.35
N PHE A 102 -8.87 -3.31 4.16
CA PHE A 102 -7.46 -3.19 4.41
C PHE A 102 -6.75 -4.48 3.99
N ALA A 103 -5.59 -4.35 3.35
CA ALA A 103 -4.73 -5.49 3.02
C ALA A 103 -3.26 -5.15 3.26
N VAL A 104 -2.50 -6.17 3.67
CA VAL A 104 -1.04 -6.11 3.71
C VAL A 104 -0.52 -7.07 2.65
N ARG A 105 0.36 -6.59 1.78
CA ARG A 105 1.01 -7.43 0.77
C ARG A 105 2.52 -7.41 0.91
N ARG A 106 3.11 -8.53 0.54
CA ARG A 106 4.52 -8.54 0.14
C ARG A 106 4.61 -7.89 -1.23
N GLN A 107 5.40 -6.82 -1.34
CA GLN A 107 5.67 -6.24 -2.65
C GLN A 107 6.68 -7.15 -3.35
N SER A 108 6.32 -7.62 -4.55
CA SER A 108 7.17 -8.50 -5.38
C SER A 108 7.34 -7.98 -6.80
N TRP A 109 6.83 -6.78 -7.09
CA TRP A 109 6.97 -6.10 -8.37
C TRP A 109 7.95 -4.92 -8.23
N ALA A 110 8.65 -4.63 -9.33
CA ALA A 110 9.64 -3.56 -9.44
C ALA A 110 8.97 -2.19 -9.55
#